data_AF-A0A0B3Y6B3-F1
#
_entry.id   AF-A0A0B3Y6B3-F1
#
_cell.length_a   1.000
_cell.length_b   1.000
_cell.length_c   1.000
_cell.angle_alpha   90.00
_cell.angle_beta   90.00
_cell.angle_gamma   90.00
#
_symmetry.space_group_name_H-M   'P 1'
#
loop_
_entity.id
_entity.type
_entity.pdbx_description
1 polymer ?
#
loop_
_entity_poly.entity_id
_entity_poly.type
_entity_poly.pdbx_seq_one_letter_code
_entity_poly.pdbx_strand_id
1 'polypeptide(L)'
;MRISLLLLFVALFSINSHSIAGTLELPTGLWEGISEDDMTFRLLQINESGEHHFYEVAIAGGLKRVRRTPFTNDDISCVENRCTIKTVIEGDVTRAITVSPYLDTGLNVLESSYRGEEHYISETYQLIRQDAKSTPRKFVENRKQIILDAEQRDTPPPFGTWIGVMHYLERPELALLELNENEPGSLRVYRKGEKAFSELQSLFSADEISIDERIIEIDGSHTTFASKIILFVETDYRISGYTYAVHKGYPMALSKITLHRIEPSQP
;
A
#
# COMPACT_ATOMS: atom_id res chain seq x y z
N MET A 1 59.73 -56.44 16.41
CA MET A 1 58.31 -56.03 16.43
C MET A 1 58.14 -54.89 17.42
N ARG A 2 57.95 -53.66 16.93
CA ARG A 2 57.54 -52.51 17.75
C ARG A 2 56.34 -51.89 17.04
N ILE A 3 55.16 -52.11 17.60
CA ILE A 3 53.89 -51.55 17.10
C ILE A 3 53.70 -50.23 17.83
N SER A 4 53.88 -49.11 17.12
CA SER A 4 53.50 -47.79 17.62
C SER A 4 51.99 -47.64 17.53
N LEU A 5 51.33 -47.46 18.68
CA LEU A 5 49.92 -47.09 18.80
C LEU A 5 49.81 -45.57 18.63
N LEU A 6 49.22 -45.10 17.52
CA LEU A 6 48.81 -43.70 17.37
C LEU A 6 47.48 -43.50 18.12
N LEU A 7 47.52 -42.74 19.22
CA LEU A 7 46.34 -42.21 19.89
C LEU A 7 45.84 -40.98 19.13
N LEU A 8 44.73 -41.13 18.41
CA LEU A 8 44.02 -40.03 17.76
C LEU A 8 43.12 -39.34 18.82
N PHE A 9 43.53 -38.15 19.27
CA PHE A 9 42.73 -37.32 20.20
C PHE A 9 41.73 -36.50 19.37
N VAL A 10 40.47 -36.95 19.28
CA VAL A 10 39.39 -36.18 18.65
C VAL A 10 38.85 -35.20 19.70
N ALA A 11 39.28 -33.94 19.63
CA ALA A 11 38.70 -32.85 20.41
C ALA A 11 37.31 -32.51 19.85
N LEU A 12 36.26 -32.96 20.54
CA LEU A 12 34.89 -32.48 20.36
C LEU A 12 34.79 -31.05 20.89
N PHE A 13 35.14 -30.07 20.05
CA PHE A 13 34.72 -28.68 20.28
C PHE A 13 33.21 -28.61 20.10
N SER A 14 32.49 -28.73 21.21
CA SER A 14 31.08 -28.38 21.29
C SER A 14 31.01 -26.86 21.28
N ILE A 15 30.93 -26.27 20.09
CA ILE A 15 30.67 -24.84 19.95
C ILE A 15 29.18 -24.65 20.26
N ASN A 16 28.85 -24.45 21.54
CA ASN A 16 27.58 -23.85 21.92
C ASN A 16 27.65 -22.37 21.55
N SER A 17 27.51 -22.07 20.27
CA SER A 17 27.11 -20.75 19.80
C SER A 17 25.64 -20.57 20.18
N HIS A 18 25.38 -20.28 21.45
CA HIS A 18 24.19 -19.53 21.80
C HIS A 18 24.39 -18.14 21.22
N SER A 19 23.97 -17.93 19.97
CA SER A 19 23.74 -16.57 19.50
C SER A 19 22.68 -16.01 20.43
N ILE A 20 23.06 -15.09 21.31
CA ILE A 20 22.09 -14.20 21.94
C ILE A 20 21.44 -13.49 20.76
N ALA A 21 20.21 -13.88 20.43
CA ALA A 21 19.43 -13.20 19.42
C ALA A 21 19.33 -11.75 19.89
N GLY A 22 19.94 -10.82 19.15
CA GLY A 22 19.78 -9.40 19.43
C GLY A 22 18.29 -9.07 19.42
N THR A 23 17.84 -8.26 20.38
CA THR A 23 16.50 -7.66 20.29
C THR A 23 16.36 -6.99 18.94
N LEU A 24 15.25 -7.23 18.24
CA LEU A 24 14.98 -6.53 16.99
C LEU A 24 15.01 -5.03 17.25
N GLU A 25 15.67 -4.28 16.38
CA GLU A 25 15.55 -2.83 16.35
C GLU A 25 14.72 -2.42 15.15
N LEU A 26 13.78 -1.49 15.36
CA LEU A 26 12.98 -0.97 14.28
C LEU A 26 13.86 -0.06 13.40
N PRO A 27 14.08 -0.38 12.11
CA PRO A 27 15.09 0.35 11.36
C PRO A 27 14.61 1.75 11.00
N THR A 28 15.54 2.71 11.07
CA THR A 28 15.29 4.10 10.72
C THR A 28 14.91 4.25 9.23
N GLY A 29 14.09 5.26 8.96
CA GLY A 29 13.64 5.60 7.62
C GLY A 29 12.15 5.80 7.52
N LEU A 30 11.71 6.01 6.27
CA LEU A 30 10.32 6.09 5.90
C LEU A 30 9.88 4.73 5.34
N TRP A 31 8.77 4.23 5.87
CA TRP A 31 8.14 2.99 5.48
C TRP A 31 6.71 3.28 5.05
N GLU A 32 6.26 2.74 3.93
CA GLU A 32 4.92 3.01 3.39
C GLU A 32 4.19 1.74 2.97
N GLY A 33 2.88 1.72 3.19
CA GLY A 33 1.98 0.64 2.82
C GLY A 33 0.56 1.15 2.64
N ILE A 34 -0.34 0.25 2.25
CA ILE A 34 -1.76 0.54 2.11
C ILE A 34 -2.53 -0.43 3.00
N SER A 35 -3.40 0.10 3.85
CA SER A 35 -4.48 -0.68 4.45
C SER A 35 -5.67 -0.65 3.49
N GLU A 36 -6.07 -1.83 3.01
CA GLU A 36 -7.13 -1.98 2.01
C GLU A 36 -8.52 -1.84 2.62
N ASP A 37 -8.68 -2.18 3.90
CA ASP A 37 -9.98 -2.18 4.58
C ASP A 37 -10.53 -0.76 4.74
N ASP A 38 -9.67 0.20 5.09
CA ASP A 38 -10.04 1.61 5.24
C ASP A 38 -9.56 2.50 4.07
N MET A 39 -8.93 1.91 3.06
CA MET A 39 -8.41 2.59 1.86
C MET A 39 -7.50 3.77 2.22
N THR A 40 -6.52 3.52 3.08
CA THR A 40 -5.55 4.52 3.50
C THR A 40 -4.12 4.10 3.22
N PHE A 41 -3.29 5.09 2.92
CA PHE A 41 -1.85 4.94 3.04
C PHE A 41 -1.43 5.05 4.50
N ARG A 42 -0.64 4.08 4.94
CA ARG A 42 0.03 4.09 6.24
C ARG A 42 1.50 4.41 6.02
N LEU A 43 1.99 5.50 6.62
CA LEU A 43 3.39 5.90 6.57
C LEU A 43 3.98 5.84 7.98
N LEU A 44 5.00 5.03 8.17
CA LEU A 44 5.75 4.93 9.42
C LEU A 44 7.12 5.58 9.23
N GLN A 45 7.37 6.66 9.96
CA GLN A 45 8.62 7.39 9.91
C GLN A 45 9.37 7.23 11.23
N ILE A 46 10.50 6.51 11.17
CA ILE A 46 11.42 6.32 12.29
C ILE A 46 12.65 7.19 12.05
N ASN A 47 12.93 8.10 12.97
CA ASN A 47 13.99 9.10 12.86
C ASN A 47 15.09 8.83 13.89
N GLU A 48 16.33 9.18 13.54
CA GLU A 48 17.48 9.07 14.45
C GLU A 48 17.39 9.97 15.69
N SER A 49 16.58 11.03 15.64
CA SER A 49 16.37 11.95 16.77
C SER A 49 15.57 11.35 17.92
N GLY A 50 14.88 10.22 17.71
CA GLY A 50 13.92 9.65 18.66
C GLY A 50 12.52 10.27 18.61
N GLU A 51 12.29 11.28 17.75
CA GLU A 51 10.96 11.83 17.47
C GLU A 51 10.40 11.22 16.19
N HIS A 52 9.32 10.45 16.29
CA HIS A 52 8.78 9.64 15.20
C HIS A 52 7.37 10.07 14.80
N HIS A 53 6.92 9.60 13.64
CA HIS A 53 5.60 9.93 13.12
C HIS A 53 4.94 8.76 12.42
N PHE A 54 3.66 8.57 12.71
CA PHE A 54 2.78 7.72 11.94
C PHE A 54 1.78 8.60 11.18
N TYR A 55 1.64 8.39 9.88
CA TYR A 55 0.71 9.13 9.04
C TYR A 55 -0.32 8.20 8.43
N GLU A 56 -1.55 8.67 8.41
CA GLU A 56 -2.68 8.02 7.75
C GLU A 56 -3.19 8.99 6.69
N VAL A 57 -3.03 8.62 5.43
CA VAL A 57 -3.41 9.45 4.29
C VAL A 57 -4.58 8.76 3.58
N ALA A 58 -5.77 9.36 3.65
CA ALA A 58 -6.95 8.79 3.04
C ALA A 58 -6.84 8.81 1.51
N ILE A 59 -6.99 7.66 0.86
CA ILE A 59 -6.97 7.57 -0.61
C ILE A 59 -8.24 8.20 -1.18
N ALA A 60 -9.40 7.87 -0.59
CA ALA A 60 -10.65 8.53 -0.90
C ALA A 60 -10.56 10.05 -0.67
N GLY A 61 -10.95 10.83 -1.67
CA GLY A 61 -10.80 12.29 -1.68
C GLY A 61 -9.41 12.79 -2.12
N GLY A 62 -8.65 11.98 -2.86
CA GLY A 62 -7.45 12.46 -3.55
C GLY A 62 -6.24 12.75 -2.65
N LEU A 63 -6.05 11.97 -1.57
CA LEU A 63 -4.90 12.10 -0.65
C LEU A 63 -4.81 13.43 0.12
N LYS A 64 -5.92 14.15 0.23
CA LYS A 64 -5.98 15.45 0.92
C LYS A 64 -6.09 15.35 2.44
N ARG A 65 -6.77 14.31 2.94
CA ARG A 65 -6.98 14.12 4.38
C ARG A 65 -5.81 13.33 4.95
N VAL A 66 -5.08 13.94 5.88
CA VAL A 66 -3.91 13.35 6.53
C VAL A 66 -4.08 13.46 8.04
N ARG A 67 -3.97 12.35 8.76
CA ARG A 67 -3.76 12.34 10.21
C ARG A 67 -2.29 12.06 10.49
N ARG A 68 -1.69 12.81 11.42
CA ARG A 68 -0.32 12.63 11.88
C ARG A 68 -0.34 12.35 13.38
N THR A 69 0.24 11.23 13.78
CA THR A 69 0.38 10.82 15.18
C THR A 69 1.87 10.82 15.53
N PRO A 70 2.36 11.76 16.36
CA PRO A 70 3.72 11.72 16.85
C PRO A 70 3.89 10.61 17.92
N PHE A 71 5.09 10.07 18.04
CA PHE A 71 5.48 9.14 19.10
C PHE A 71 7.01 9.18 19.31
N THR A 72 7.51 8.58 20.37
CA THR A 72 8.95 8.55 20.69
C THR A 72 9.46 7.12 20.87
N ASN A 73 10.75 6.97 21.15
CA ASN A 73 11.34 5.68 21.52
C ASN A 73 10.65 5.03 22.75
N ASP A 74 10.08 5.82 23.66
CA ASP A 74 9.41 5.32 24.86
C ASP A 74 8.09 4.59 24.51
N ASP A 75 7.52 4.90 23.35
CA ASP A 75 6.31 4.26 22.82
C ASP A 75 6.62 2.95 22.07
N ILE A 76 7.90 2.61 21.89
CA ILE A 76 8.36 1.43 21.15
C ILE A 76 8.88 0.36 22.12
N SER A 77 8.30 -0.84 22.04
CA SER A 77 8.81 -2.02 22.74
C SER A 77 9.15 -3.11 21.75
N CYS A 78 10.41 -3.53 21.73
CA CYS A 78 10.89 -4.60 20.85
C CYS A 78 11.27 -5.86 21.62
N VAL A 79 11.01 -6.99 20.99
CA VAL A 79 11.48 -8.33 21.38
C VAL A 79 12.22 -8.94 20.19
N GLU A 80 12.70 -10.19 20.31
CA GLU A 80 13.57 -10.84 19.32
C GLU A 80 13.06 -10.79 17.87
N ASN A 81 11.75 -10.81 17.63
CA ASN A 81 11.17 -10.94 16.29
C ASN A 81 10.16 -9.86 15.89
N ARG A 82 9.88 -8.88 16.76
CA ARG A 82 8.89 -7.82 16.49
C ARG A 82 9.11 -6.60 17.37
N CYS A 83 8.63 -5.47 16.88
CA CYS A 83 8.45 -4.25 17.66
C CYS A 83 6.97 -3.91 17.74
N THR A 84 6.53 -3.35 18.85
CA THR A 84 5.18 -2.84 19.04
C THR A 84 5.27 -1.35 19.37
N ILE A 85 4.56 -0.54 18.61
CA ILE A 85 4.42 0.90 18.83
C ILE A 85 3.04 1.14 19.42
N LYS A 86 2.96 1.78 20.58
CA LYS A 86 1.68 2.11 21.23
C LYS A 86 1.46 3.62 21.26
N THR A 87 0.37 4.08 20.67
CA THR A 87 0.03 5.52 20.64
C THR A 87 -1.42 5.74 21.03
N VAL A 88 -1.77 6.97 21.39
CA VAL A 88 -3.16 7.38 21.64
C VAL A 88 -3.69 8.07 20.38
N ILE A 89 -4.82 7.59 19.85
CA ILE A 89 -5.45 8.18 18.66
C ILE A 89 -6.31 9.39 19.05
N GLU A 90 -7.29 9.16 19.92
CA GLU A 90 -8.28 10.15 20.35
C GLU A 90 -8.84 9.74 21.72
N GLY A 91 -8.86 10.68 22.66
CA GLY A 91 -9.31 10.41 24.03
C GLY A 91 -8.45 9.34 24.70
N ASP A 92 -9.09 8.20 24.99
CA ASP A 92 -8.53 7.01 25.63
C ASP A 92 -8.38 5.82 24.68
N VAL A 93 -8.58 6.01 23.37
CA VAL A 93 -8.39 4.96 22.37
C VAL A 93 -6.90 4.76 22.11
N THR A 94 -6.41 3.58 22.44
CA THR A 94 -5.03 3.15 22.19
C THR A 94 -4.94 2.47 20.82
N ARG A 95 -3.90 2.80 20.08
CA ARG A 95 -3.44 2.08 18.90
C ARG A 95 -2.22 1.26 19.26
N ALA A 96 -2.17 0.00 18.81
CA ALA A 96 -0.98 -0.81 18.81
C ALA A 96 -0.62 -1.22 17.38
N ILE A 97 0.57 -0.81 16.92
CA ILE A 97 1.15 -1.20 15.63
C ILE A 97 2.25 -2.21 15.92
N THR A 98 1.98 -3.49 15.66
CA THR A 98 3.00 -4.54 15.77
C THR A 98 3.64 -4.76 14.40
N VAL A 99 4.96 -4.62 14.33
CA VAL A 99 5.74 -4.78 13.11
C VAL A 99 6.73 -5.92 13.25
N SER A 100 6.85 -6.74 12.22
CA SER A 100 7.86 -7.80 12.13
C SER A 100 8.52 -7.79 10.75
N PRO A 101 9.79 -8.20 10.62
CA PRO A 101 10.45 -8.29 9.33
C PRO A 101 9.67 -9.18 8.33
N TYR A 102 9.58 -8.76 7.08
CA TYR A 102 8.95 -9.51 5.98
C TYR A 102 9.86 -9.54 4.76
N LEU A 103 10.59 -10.65 4.61
CA LEU A 103 11.70 -10.76 3.66
C LEU A 103 12.71 -9.61 3.93
N ASP A 104 13.93 -9.62 3.40
CA ASP A 104 14.95 -8.64 3.82
C ASP A 104 14.66 -7.16 3.41
N THR A 105 13.43 -6.85 2.99
CA THR A 105 13.05 -5.60 2.30
C THR A 105 11.74 -4.96 2.78
N GLY A 106 11.00 -5.58 3.71
CA GLY A 106 9.71 -5.07 4.17
C GLY A 106 9.40 -5.38 5.62
N LEU A 107 8.27 -4.86 6.08
CA LEU A 107 7.69 -5.13 7.40
C LEU A 107 6.25 -5.62 7.22
N ASN A 108 5.90 -6.72 7.87
CA ASN A 108 4.50 -7.08 8.11
C ASN A 108 3.99 -6.28 9.29
N VAL A 109 2.76 -5.79 9.18
CA VAL A 109 2.12 -5.00 10.22
C VAL A 109 0.80 -5.63 10.62
N LEU A 110 0.58 -5.69 11.93
CA LEU A 110 -0.73 -5.87 12.56
C LEU A 110 -1.04 -4.58 13.32
N GLU A 111 -2.01 -3.82 12.83
CA GLU A 111 -2.53 -2.63 13.47
C GLU A 111 -3.81 -2.98 14.23
N SER A 112 -3.93 -2.52 15.47
CA SER A 112 -5.17 -2.66 16.24
C SER A 112 -5.47 -1.39 17.01
N SER A 113 -6.75 -1.12 17.24
CA SER A 113 -7.21 -0.05 18.12
C SER A 113 -8.22 -0.56 19.14
N TYR A 114 -8.10 -0.08 20.38
CA TYR A 114 -8.91 -0.54 21.51
C TYR A 114 -9.05 0.52 22.61
N ARG A 115 -10.11 0.43 23.40
CA ARG A 115 -10.35 1.21 24.62
C ARG A 115 -10.68 0.25 25.76
N GLY A 116 -9.80 0.15 26.74
CA GLY A 116 -9.94 -0.89 27.78
C GLY A 116 -9.95 -2.28 27.14
N GLU A 117 -11.05 -3.01 27.32
CA GLU A 117 -11.28 -4.34 26.72
C GLU A 117 -12.05 -4.30 25.40
N GLU A 118 -12.53 -3.12 24.98
CA GLU A 118 -13.28 -2.96 23.73
C GLU A 118 -12.31 -2.84 22.54
N HIS A 119 -12.45 -3.73 21.56
CA HIS A 119 -11.65 -3.73 20.33
C HIS A 119 -12.44 -3.10 19.18
N TYR A 120 -11.84 -2.14 18.47
CA TYR A 120 -12.51 -1.40 17.39
C TYR A 120 -12.04 -1.80 15.99
N ILE A 121 -10.73 -1.98 15.80
CA ILE A 121 -10.11 -2.25 14.50
C ILE A 121 -8.99 -3.28 14.68
N SER A 122 -8.85 -4.17 13.71
CA SER A 122 -7.69 -5.07 13.56
C SER A 122 -7.41 -5.27 12.07
N GLU A 123 -6.31 -4.70 11.58
CA GLU A 123 -5.93 -4.69 10.16
C GLU A 123 -4.52 -5.23 9.98
N THR A 124 -4.26 -5.86 8.85
CA THR A 124 -2.91 -6.29 8.48
C THR A 124 -2.51 -5.74 7.13
N TYR A 125 -1.29 -5.23 7.03
CA TYR A 125 -0.74 -4.71 5.78
C TYR A 125 0.78 -4.85 5.77
N GLN A 126 1.38 -4.60 4.60
CA GLN A 126 2.84 -4.59 4.45
C GLN A 126 3.35 -3.17 4.26
N LEU A 127 4.42 -2.86 4.98
CA LEU A 127 5.20 -1.65 4.74
C LEU A 127 6.46 -2.01 3.96
N ILE A 128 6.82 -1.17 3.01
CA ILE A 128 8.09 -1.25 2.29
C ILE A 128 8.86 0.03 2.50
N ARG A 129 10.19 -0.07 2.43
CA ARG A 129 11.07 1.08 2.60
C ARG A 129 10.89 2.06 1.44
N GLN A 130 10.93 3.36 1.76
CA GLN A 130 10.92 4.45 0.80
C GLN A 130 12.14 5.35 1.02
N ASP A 131 13.08 5.31 0.09
CA ASP A 131 14.36 6.03 0.18
C ASP A 131 14.25 7.52 -0.21
N ALA A 132 13.07 7.96 -0.66
CA ALA A 132 12.81 9.33 -1.09
C ALA A 132 11.52 9.88 -0.46
N LYS A 133 10.75 10.68 -1.23
CA LYS A 133 9.43 11.15 -0.80
C LYS A 133 8.42 9.99 -0.83
N SER A 134 7.47 10.01 0.10
CA SER A 134 6.35 9.06 0.10
C SER A 134 5.59 9.08 -1.21
N THR A 135 5.03 7.93 -1.59
CA THR A 135 4.20 7.78 -2.80
C THR A 135 3.02 8.75 -2.81
N PRO A 136 2.28 8.96 -1.70
CA PRO A 136 1.25 10.00 -1.66
C PRO A 136 1.77 11.40 -1.96
N ARG A 137 2.94 11.75 -1.42
CA ARG A 137 3.55 13.07 -1.66
C ARG A 137 3.96 13.23 -3.12
N LYS A 138 4.62 12.22 -3.71
CA LYS A 138 4.97 12.23 -5.13
C LYS A 138 3.72 12.34 -6.00
N PHE A 139 2.65 11.61 -5.68
CA PHE A 139 1.39 11.67 -6.40
C PHE A 139 0.79 13.08 -6.38
N VAL A 140 0.59 13.67 -5.21
CA VAL A 140 0.02 15.01 -5.08
C VAL A 140 0.88 16.05 -5.80
N GLU A 141 2.21 15.97 -5.71
CA GLU A 141 3.12 16.89 -6.41
C GLU A 141 3.02 16.77 -7.94
N ASN A 142 2.82 15.57 -8.50
CA ASN A 142 2.83 15.33 -9.96
C ASN A 142 1.43 15.27 -10.61
N ARG A 143 0.37 15.08 -9.82
CA ARG A 143 -1.02 14.85 -10.29
C ARG A 143 -2.02 15.82 -9.68
N LYS A 144 -1.54 16.89 -9.03
CA LYS A 144 -2.39 17.94 -8.43
C LYS A 144 -3.49 18.43 -9.36
N GLN A 145 -3.16 18.70 -10.63
CA GLN A 145 -4.11 19.27 -11.58
C GLN A 145 -5.27 18.31 -11.87
N ILE A 146 -5.00 17.01 -12.00
CA ILE A 146 -6.05 15.99 -12.22
C ILE A 146 -7.04 15.97 -11.06
N ILE A 147 -6.54 16.09 -9.82
CA ILE A 147 -7.40 16.15 -8.62
C ILE A 147 -8.25 17.42 -8.65
N LEU A 148 -7.63 18.58 -8.94
CA LEU A 148 -8.35 19.86 -9.00
C LEU A 148 -9.41 19.89 -10.11
N ASP A 149 -9.13 19.30 -11.27
CA ASP A 149 -10.05 19.24 -12.39
C ASP A 149 -11.21 18.28 -12.10
N ALA A 150 -10.96 17.19 -11.38
CA ALA A 150 -11.99 16.27 -10.92
C ALA A 150 -12.97 16.95 -9.95
N GLU A 151 -12.43 17.82 -9.09
CA GLU A 151 -13.21 18.55 -8.09
C GLU A 151 -14.07 19.68 -8.66
N GLN A 152 -13.82 20.07 -9.91
CA GLN A 152 -14.59 21.11 -10.60
C GLN A 152 -15.57 20.54 -11.62
N ARG A 153 -15.34 19.31 -12.08
CA ARG A 153 -16.16 18.66 -13.10
C ARG A 153 -17.33 17.91 -12.47
N ASP A 154 -18.53 18.44 -12.68
CA ASP A 154 -19.77 17.72 -12.42
C ASP A 154 -20.12 16.85 -13.64
N THR A 155 -19.65 15.62 -13.64
CA THR A 155 -19.97 14.62 -14.68
C THR A 155 -20.96 13.59 -14.12
N PRO A 156 -21.86 13.01 -14.91
CA PRO A 156 -22.71 11.92 -14.43
C PRO A 156 -21.88 10.63 -14.26
N PRO A 157 -22.13 9.82 -13.21
CA PRO A 157 -21.58 8.46 -13.13
C PRO A 157 -21.95 7.63 -14.37
N PRO A 158 -21.08 6.71 -14.83
CA PRO A 158 -19.80 6.33 -14.22
C PRO A 158 -18.60 7.22 -14.61
N PHE A 159 -18.80 8.24 -15.44
CA PHE A 159 -17.72 9.11 -15.89
C PHE A 159 -17.13 9.94 -14.75
N GLY A 160 -15.84 10.27 -14.85
CA GLY A 160 -15.10 11.07 -13.89
C GLY A 160 -13.75 10.48 -13.52
N THR A 161 -13.13 11.07 -12.50
CA THR A 161 -11.84 10.64 -11.97
C THR A 161 -12.03 9.82 -10.70
N TRP A 162 -11.45 8.63 -10.69
CA TRP A 162 -11.57 7.64 -9.64
C TRP A 162 -10.19 7.31 -9.09
N ILE A 163 -10.05 7.25 -7.77
CA ILE A 163 -8.80 6.96 -7.07
C ILE A 163 -9.01 5.84 -6.05
N GLY A 164 -8.05 4.93 -5.93
CA GLY A 164 -8.18 3.82 -5.00
C GLY A 164 -6.99 2.88 -5.03
N VAL A 165 -7.26 1.59 -4.93
CA VAL A 165 -6.26 0.55 -4.77
C VAL A 165 -6.45 -0.50 -5.85
N MET A 166 -5.35 -0.90 -6.47
CA MET A 166 -5.28 -2.02 -7.40
C MET A 166 -4.17 -2.97 -6.96
N HIS A 167 -4.43 -4.26 -6.95
CA HIS A 167 -3.37 -5.25 -6.76
C HIS A 167 -2.51 -5.33 -8.01
N TYR A 168 -1.23 -4.98 -7.91
CA TYR A 168 -0.27 -5.17 -8.99
C TYR A 168 0.89 -6.02 -8.49
N LEU A 169 1.14 -7.16 -9.16
CA LEU A 169 2.11 -8.18 -8.71
C LEU A 169 1.87 -8.59 -7.25
N GLU A 170 0.62 -8.89 -6.91
CA GLU A 170 0.16 -9.30 -5.56
C GLU A 170 0.38 -8.25 -4.45
N ARG A 171 0.59 -6.98 -4.81
CA ARG A 171 0.75 -5.87 -3.85
C ARG A 171 -0.31 -4.80 -4.07
N PRO A 172 -0.95 -4.27 -3.01
CA PRO A 172 -1.91 -3.19 -3.15
C PRO A 172 -1.16 -1.91 -3.52
N GLU A 173 -1.42 -1.35 -4.69
CA GLU A 173 -0.81 -0.11 -5.19
C GLU A 173 -1.87 0.97 -5.40
N LEU A 174 -1.47 2.23 -5.34
CA LEU A 174 -2.38 3.34 -5.63
C LEU A 174 -2.77 3.33 -7.10
N ALA A 175 -4.06 3.41 -7.37
CA ALA A 175 -4.61 3.43 -8.72
C ALA A 175 -5.41 4.71 -8.98
N LEU A 176 -5.35 5.19 -10.22
CA LEU A 176 -6.10 6.34 -10.72
C LEU A 176 -6.72 5.96 -12.07
N LEU A 177 -8.04 6.06 -12.18
CA LEU A 177 -8.79 5.86 -13.41
C LEU A 177 -9.44 7.20 -13.80
N GLU A 178 -9.17 7.64 -15.02
CA GLU A 178 -9.90 8.72 -15.68
C GLU A 178 -10.83 8.09 -16.72
N LEU A 179 -12.14 8.13 -16.46
CA LEU A 179 -13.17 7.62 -17.36
C LEU A 179 -13.93 8.81 -17.97
N ASN A 180 -13.75 9.05 -19.26
CA ASN A 180 -14.34 10.17 -19.97
C ASN A 180 -15.37 9.67 -21.00
N GLU A 181 -16.38 10.48 -21.30
CA GLU A 181 -17.46 10.11 -22.23
C GLU A 181 -17.01 10.13 -23.70
N ASN A 182 -16.32 11.21 -24.10
CA ASN A 182 -15.98 11.47 -25.49
C ASN A 182 -14.46 11.61 -25.73
N GLU A 183 -13.68 11.53 -24.67
CA GLU A 183 -12.23 11.72 -24.70
C GLU A 183 -11.52 10.42 -24.29
N PRO A 184 -10.26 10.23 -24.68
CA PRO A 184 -9.47 9.11 -24.18
C PRO A 184 -9.42 9.10 -22.65
N GLY A 185 -9.53 7.91 -22.07
CA GLY A 185 -9.36 7.68 -20.65
C GLY A 185 -8.04 6.96 -20.36
N SER A 186 -7.79 6.73 -19.08
CA SER A 186 -6.61 5.97 -18.67
C SER A 186 -6.75 5.34 -17.30
N LEU A 187 -6.09 4.19 -17.12
CA LEU A 187 -5.83 3.58 -15.83
C LEU A 187 -4.34 3.68 -15.54
N ARG A 188 -3.99 4.25 -14.38
CA ARG A 188 -2.61 4.39 -13.90
C ARG A 188 -2.43 3.74 -12.55
N VAL A 189 -1.30 3.06 -12.35
CA VAL A 189 -0.89 2.48 -11.07
C VAL A 189 0.47 3.02 -10.65
N TYR A 190 0.56 3.48 -9.40
CA TYR A 190 1.73 4.11 -8.81
C TYR A 190 2.43 3.15 -7.86
N ARG A 191 3.63 2.70 -8.23
CA ARG A 191 4.40 1.73 -7.46
C ARG A 191 5.04 2.37 -6.23
N LYS A 192 4.73 1.84 -5.05
CA LYS A 192 5.38 2.22 -3.79
C LYS A 192 6.85 1.79 -3.76
N GLY A 193 7.63 2.43 -2.89
CA GLY A 193 9.03 2.07 -2.63
C GLY A 193 10.01 2.41 -3.76
N GLU A 194 9.53 2.92 -4.90
CA GLU A 194 10.41 3.40 -5.96
C GLU A 194 10.95 4.79 -5.64
N LYS A 195 12.23 5.03 -5.92
CA LYS A 195 12.88 6.34 -5.72
C LYS A 195 12.31 7.39 -6.68
N ALA A 196 12.05 7.00 -7.93
CA ALA A 196 11.43 7.86 -8.93
C ALA A 196 9.90 7.88 -8.77
N PHE A 197 9.26 8.88 -9.37
CA PHE A 197 7.83 8.81 -9.63
C PHE A 197 7.63 7.97 -10.88
N SER A 198 7.09 6.77 -10.68
CA SER A 198 6.96 5.74 -11.70
C SER A 198 5.52 5.28 -11.70
N GLU A 199 4.93 5.25 -12.89
CA GLU A 199 3.56 4.81 -13.10
C GLU A 199 3.53 3.81 -14.25
N LEU A 200 2.66 2.81 -14.11
CA LEU A 200 2.23 1.96 -15.22
C LEU A 200 0.90 2.50 -15.71
N GLN A 201 0.74 2.59 -17.02
CA GLN A 201 -0.43 3.20 -17.63
C GLN A 201 -0.99 2.29 -18.71
N SER A 202 -2.32 2.13 -18.70
CA SER A 202 -3.10 1.64 -19.83
C SER A 202 -3.98 2.79 -20.31
N LEU A 203 -3.83 3.17 -21.58
CA LEU A 203 -4.68 4.16 -22.24
C LEU A 203 -5.82 3.44 -22.98
N PHE A 204 -6.96 4.10 -23.09
CA PHE A 204 -8.08 3.60 -23.88
C PHE A 204 -8.86 4.76 -24.50
N SER A 205 -9.41 4.53 -25.68
CA SER A 205 -10.24 5.45 -26.44
C SER A 205 -11.70 5.32 -26.00
N ALA A 206 -12.55 6.29 -26.34
CA ALA A 206 -13.95 6.29 -25.92
C ALA A 206 -14.74 5.10 -26.50
N ASP A 207 -14.40 4.65 -27.72
CA ASP A 207 -14.99 3.49 -28.40
C ASP A 207 -14.52 2.14 -27.84
N GLU A 208 -13.48 2.13 -27.01
CA GLU A 208 -12.98 0.95 -26.31
C GLU A 208 -13.68 0.74 -24.95
N ILE A 209 -14.66 1.59 -24.62
CA ILE A 209 -15.46 1.51 -23.40
C ILE A 209 -16.87 1.03 -23.75
N SER A 210 -17.31 -0.05 -23.11
CA SER A 210 -18.69 -0.52 -23.13
C SER A 210 -19.30 -0.37 -21.74
N ILE A 211 -20.47 0.27 -21.66
CA ILE A 211 -21.21 0.44 -20.41
C ILE A 211 -22.59 -0.20 -20.59
N ASP A 212 -22.87 -1.21 -19.78
CA ASP A 212 -24.18 -1.87 -19.70
C ASP A 212 -24.67 -1.82 -18.26
N GLU A 213 -25.68 -0.98 -18.01
CA GLU A 213 -26.23 -0.67 -16.69
C GLU A 213 -25.16 -0.29 -15.66
N ARG A 214 -24.70 -1.27 -14.87
CA ARG A 214 -23.71 -1.12 -13.79
C ARG A 214 -22.38 -1.82 -14.09
N ILE A 215 -22.19 -2.31 -15.31
CA ILE A 215 -20.98 -3.00 -15.75
C ILE A 215 -20.26 -2.12 -16.75
N ILE A 216 -18.96 -1.92 -16.55
CA ILE A 216 -18.08 -1.16 -17.43
C ILE A 216 -16.98 -2.12 -17.90
N GLU A 217 -16.92 -2.35 -19.20
CA GLU A 217 -15.85 -3.12 -19.84
C GLU A 217 -14.97 -2.17 -20.65
N ILE A 218 -13.65 -2.28 -20.47
CA ILE A 218 -12.69 -1.41 -21.14
C ILE A 218 -11.59 -2.25 -21.78
N ASP A 219 -11.33 -1.96 -23.05
CA ASP A 219 -10.22 -2.51 -23.80
C ASP A 219 -9.03 -1.54 -23.75
N GLY A 220 -8.01 -1.93 -22.96
CA GLY A 220 -6.81 -1.13 -22.79
C GLY A 220 -5.76 -1.40 -23.86
N SER A 221 -5.06 -0.35 -24.28
CA SER A 221 -3.98 -0.41 -25.27
C SER A 221 -2.70 -1.11 -24.79
N HIS A 222 -2.50 -1.24 -23.47
CA HIS A 222 -1.24 -1.79 -22.93
C HIS A 222 -1.22 -3.33 -22.99
N THR A 223 -0.13 -3.90 -23.51
CA THR A 223 -0.07 -5.34 -23.86
C THR A 223 0.09 -6.28 -22.66
N THR A 224 0.71 -5.84 -21.57
CA THR A 224 1.05 -6.68 -20.40
C THR A 224 0.54 -6.16 -19.06
N PHE A 225 -0.29 -5.12 -19.07
CA PHE A 225 -0.85 -4.49 -17.88
C PHE A 225 -2.25 -3.98 -18.23
N ALA A 226 -3.27 -4.42 -17.49
CA ALA A 226 -4.65 -3.96 -17.64
C ALA A 226 -5.09 -3.77 -19.11
N SER A 227 -4.90 -4.80 -19.94
CA SER A 227 -5.36 -4.79 -21.34
C SER A 227 -6.87 -4.99 -21.43
N LYS A 228 -7.46 -5.57 -20.39
CA LYS A 228 -8.90 -5.72 -20.21
C LYS A 228 -9.23 -5.30 -18.78
N ILE A 229 -10.26 -4.48 -18.63
CA ILE A 229 -10.73 -3.96 -17.34
C ILE A 229 -12.22 -4.20 -17.28
N ILE A 230 -12.70 -4.82 -16.20
CA ILE A 230 -14.12 -5.05 -15.94
C ILE A 230 -14.42 -4.45 -14.57
N LEU A 231 -15.30 -3.45 -14.55
CA LEU A 231 -15.67 -2.72 -13.34
C LEU A 231 -17.18 -2.82 -13.12
N PHE A 232 -17.56 -2.85 -11.85
CA PHE A 232 -18.92 -2.89 -11.35
C PHE A 232 -19.19 -1.61 -10.57
N VAL A 233 -20.26 -0.91 -10.96
CA VAL A 233 -20.76 0.27 -10.27
C VAL A 233 -21.55 -0.17 -9.04
N GLU A 234 -20.88 -0.14 -7.89
CA GLU A 234 -21.51 -0.46 -6.61
C GLU A 234 -22.40 0.70 -6.15
N THR A 235 -21.88 1.93 -6.26
CA THR A 235 -22.58 3.19 -5.96
C THR A 235 -22.06 4.30 -6.88
N ASP A 236 -22.69 5.47 -6.86
CA ASP A 236 -22.23 6.66 -7.60
C ASP A 236 -20.81 7.13 -7.21
N TYR A 237 -20.29 6.64 -6.08
CA TYR A 237 -19.00 7.03 -5.49
C TYR A 237 -18.01 5.88 -5.37
N ARG A 238 -18.40 4.65 -5.77
CA ARG A 238 -17.54 3.47 -5.64
C ARG A 238 -17.72 2.51 -6.80
N ILE A 239 -16.59 2.15 -7.40
CA ILE A 239 -16.49 1.09 -8.41
C ILE A 239 -15.46 0.06 -7.95
N SER A 240 -15.69 -1.20 -8.27
CA SER A 240 -14.74 -2.28 -8.00
C SER A 240 -14.74 -3.27 -9.14
N GLY A 241 -13.72 -4.11 -9.23
CA GLY A 241 -13.70 -5.16 -10.25
C GLY A 241 -12.32 -5.73 -10.45
N TYR A 242 -12.02 -6.07 -11.70
CA TYR A 242 -10.82 -6.80 -12.06
C TYR A 242 -10.19 -6.25 -13.33
N THR A 243 -8.87 -6.33 -13.39
CA THR A 243 -8.10 -6.09 -14.61
C THR A 243 -7.30 -7.34 -14.93
N TYR A 244 -7.04 -7.61 -16.20
CA TYR A 244 -6.10 -8.63 -16.60
C TYR A 244 -5.38 -8.23 -17.88
N ALA A 245 -4.22 -8.83 -18.11
CA ALA A 245 -3.51 -8.75 -19.37
C ALA A 245 -3.89 -9.96 -20.25
N VAL A 246 -3.87 -9.80 -21.58
CA VAL A 246 -4.06 -10.90 -22.52
C VAL A 246 -2.74 -11.18 -23.22
N HIS A 247 -2.18 -12.36 -23.01
CA HIS A 247 -0.99 -12.82 -23.71
C HIS A 247 -1.32 -14.05 -24.56
N LYS A 248 -1.15 -13.93 -25.88
CA LYS A 248 -1.44 -15.02 -26.85
C LYS A 248 -2.86 -15.60 -26.73
N GLY A 249 -3.84 -14.74 -26.44
CA GLY A 249 -5.25 -15.14 -26.29
C GLY A 249 -5.62 -15.70 -24.91
N TYR A 250 -4.69 -15.76 -23.96
CA TYR A 250 -4.97 -16.23 -22.60
C TYR A 250 -4.91 -15.08 -21.58
N PRO A 251 -5.85 -15.01 -20.62
CA PRO A 251 -5.80 -14.03 -19.54
C PRO A 251 -4.65 -14.36 -18.58
N MET A 252 -3.93 -13.32 -18.17
CA MET A 252 -2.81 -13.36 -17.24
C MET A 252 -2.85 -12.15 -16.31
N ALA A 253 -2.15 -12.23 -15.18
CA ALA A 253 -2.02 -11.12 -14.23
C ALA A 253 -3.39 -10.53 -13.83
N LEU A 254 -4.29 -11.39 -13.36
CA LEU A 254 -5.57 -10.97 -12.81
C LEU A 254 -5.31 -10.13 -11.55
N SER A 255 -5.91 -8.94 -11.51
CA SER A 255 -5.69 -7.94 -10.48
C SER A 255 -7.03 -7.39 -10.03
N LYS A 256 -7.31 -7.43 -8.72
CA LYS A 256 -8.49 -6.76 -8.15
C LYS A 256 -8.24 -5.25 -8.12
N ILE A 257 -9.30 -4.47 -8.33
CA ILE A 257 -9.28 -3.02 -8.25
C ILE A 257 -10.50 -2.52 -7.49
N THR A 258 -10.33 -1.52 -6.63
CA THR A 258 -11.40 -0.81 -5.91
C THR A 258 -11.10 0.67 -5.93
N LEU A 259 -12.02 1.49 -6.43
CA LEU A 259 -11.82 2.93 -6.63
C LEU A 259 -13.00 3.72 -6.07
N HIS A 260 -12.67 4.91 -5.57
CA HIS A 260 -13.61 5.91 -5.10
C HIS A 260 -13.57 7.11 -6.02
N ARG A 261 -14.74 7.69 -6.28
CA ARG A 261 -14.83 8.91 -7.06
C ARG A 261 -14.17 10.06 -6.30
N ILE A 262 -13.37 10.87 -6.99
CA ILE A 262 -12.95 12.17 -6.44
C ILE A 262 -14.13 13.11 -6.62
N GLU A 263 -14.76 13.49 -5.51
CA GLU A 263 -15.97 14.31 -5.53
C GLU A 263 -15.67 15.76 -5.93
N PRO A 264 -16.65 16.45 -6.54
CA PRO A 264 -16.64 17.90 -6.65
C PRO A 264 -16.48 18.55 -5.28
N SER A 265 -15.72 19.65 -5.20
CA SER A 265 -15.72 20.45 -3.97
C SER A 265 -17.14 20.99 -3.76
N GLN A 266 -17.75 20.71 -2.60
CA GLN A 266 -19.01 21.38 -2.24
C GLN A 266 -18.76 22.89 -2.20
N PRO A 267 -19.59 23.71 -2.89
CA PRO A 267 -19.42 25.15 -2.94
C PRO A 267 -19.61 25.84 -1.59
#